data_AF-A0A914LPV0-F1
#
_entry.id   AF-A0A914LPV0-F1
#
_cell.length_a   1.000
_cell.length_b   1.000
_cell.length_c   1.000
_cell.angle_alpha   90.00
_cell.angle_beta   90.00
_cell.angle_gamma   90.00
#
_symmetry.space_group_name_H-M   'P 1'
#
loop_
_entity.id
_entity.type
_entity.pdbx_description
1 polymer ?
#
loop_
_entity_poly.entity_id
_entity_poly.type
_entity_poly.pdbx_seq_one_letter_code
_entity_poly.pdbx_strand_id
1 'polypeptide(L)'
;MVQERLDNGEKPLFDAYNILHVFCRSLQLDVIYCQATLIAKISSLYIRVEEYNTKECKLVIAYWLEGGGGGGGGSGGSGGQQQSQQQQKQFRSRKQIHHYRFTIYGDKTDPHSTLRVKHHPSGSELPKLDQSFSLQRLLNETILFRCRERLLQAQNLLERSQPKPAKITRSGHCLLSLTCPLILTEECITAEALIISVNTFFGTVNCRVETLGRRDEINELEKQLNAASPSIKIIVNLLDRLRILILMERLQRAIVGLQVNKLNDNQALSLANKLTTLPKDRSIFQFIREDQFYLVNYEIF
;
A
#
# COMPACT_ATOMS: atom_id res chain seq x y z
N MET A 1 -16.35 -21.25 -45.26
CA MET A 1 -15.20 -21.56 -44.39
C MET A 1 -15.46 -22.74 -43.45
N VAL A 2 -16.48 -22.73 -42.57
CA VAL A 2 -16.77 -23.91 -41.71
C VAL A 2 -17.40 -25.05 -42.52
N GLN A 3 -18.40 -24.75 -43.37
CA GLN A 3 -19.02 -25.71 -44.31
C GLN A 3 -17.99 -26.45 -45.17
N GLU A 4 -17.06 -25.68 -45.75
CA GLU A 4 -16.01 -26.16 -46.66
C GLU A 4 -14.96 -27.08 -46.00
N ARG A 5 -14.76 -26.93 -44.68
CA ARG A 5 -13.88 -27.80 -43.88
C ARG A 5 -14.59 -29.06 -43.36
N LEU A 6 -15.91 -28.96 -43.17
CA LEU A 6 -16.77 -30.09 -42.82
C LEU A 6 -16.94 -31.05 -44.01
N ASP A 7 -17.04 -30.52 -45.23
CA ASP A 7 -17.29 -31.32 -46.44
C ASP A 7 -16.02 -32.06 -46.94
N ASN A 8 -14.82 -31.57 -46.60
CA ASN A 8 -13.54 -32.07 -47.14
C ASN A 8 -12.60 -32.69 -46.08
N GLY A 9 -12.99 -32.75 -44.81
CA GLY A 9 -12.14 -33.21 -43.70
C GLY A 9 -12.20 -34.72 -43.45
N GLU A 10 -11.08 -35.35 -43.11
CA GLU A 10 -11.03 -36.78 -42.70
C GLU A 10 -11.79 -37.05 -41.39
N LYS A 11 -11.90 -36.03 -40.50
CA LYS A 11 -12.61 -36.10 -39.21
C LYS A 11 -13.43 -34.83 -38.96
N PRO A 12 -14.59 -34.67 -39.65
CA PRO A 12 -15.34 -33.42 -39.67
C PRO A 12 -15.82 -32.96 -38.29
N LEU A 13 -16.17 -33.90 -37.40
CA LEU A 13 -16.59 -33.58 -36.03
C LEU A 13 -15.47 -33.01 -35.16
N PHE A 14 -14.23 -33.52 -35.32
CA PHE A 14 -13.07 -33.04 -34.57
C PHE A 14 -12.66 -31.64 -35.06
N ASP A 15 -12.70 -31.41 -36.37
CA ASP A 15 -12.40 -30.11 -36.95
C ASP A 15 -13.45 -29.06 -36.57
N ALA A 16 -14.74 -29.44 -36.58
CA ALA A 16 -15.80 -28.57 -36.10
C ALA A 16 -15.63 -28.21 -34.62
N TYR A 17 -15.29 -29.18 -33.77
CA TYR A 17 -15.00 -28.94 -32.36
C TYR A 17 -13.82 -28.00 -32.17
N ASN A 18 -12.72 -28.19 -32.91
CA ASN A 18 -11.54 -27.33 -32.82
C ASN A 18 -11.84 -25.89 -33.21
N ILE A 19 -12.58 -25.70 -34.31
CA ILE A 19 -12.99 -24.37 -34.77
C ILE A 19 -13.88 -23.71 -33.72
N LEU A 20 -14.88 -24.42 -33.21
CA LEU A 20 -15.80 -23.90 -32.21
C LEU A 20 -15.07 -23.57 -30.90
N HIS A 21 -14.16 -24.44 -30.46
CA HIS A 21 -13.37 -24.24 -29.24
C HIS A 21 -12.47 -23.01 -29.35
N VAL A 22 -11.73 -22.87 -30.46
CA VAL A 22 -10.88 -21.69 -30.72
C VAL A 22 -11.72 -20.42 -30.79
N PHE A 23 -12.88 -20.47 -31.45
CA PHE A 23 -13.81 -19.34 -31.53
C PHE A 23 -14.39 -18.96 -30.16
N CYS A 24 -14.85 -19.93 -29.38
CA CYS A 24 -15.35 -19.70 -28.02
C CYS A 24 -14.26 -19.12 -27.13
N ARG A 25 -13.01 -19.58 -27.26
CA ARG A 25 -11.86 -19.06 -26.52
C ARG A 25 -11.53 -17.62 -26.89
N SER A 26 -11.55 -17.27 -28.19
CA SER A 26 -11.35 -15.88 -28.61
C SER A 26 -12.48 -14.98 -28.11
N LEU A 27 -13.73 -15.46 -28.21
CA LEU A 27 -14.89 -14.72 -27.73
C LEU A 27 -14.81 -14.49 -26.21
N GLN A 28 -14.39 -15.49 -25.43
CA GLN A 28 -14.15 -15.34 -24.00
C GLN A 28 -13.11 -14.26 -23.71
N LEU A 29 -12.00 -14.24 -24.46
CA LEU A 29 -10.98 -13.21 -24.31
C LEU A 29 -11.52 -11.81 -24.64
N ASP A 30 -12.38 -11.69 -25.66
CA ASP A 30 -13.00 -10.43 -26.08
C ASP A 30 -13.97 -9.89 -25.02
N VAL A 31 -14.78 -10.78 -24.42
CA VAL A 31 -15.66 -10.42 -23.31
C VAL A 31 -14.83 -9.89 -22.13
N ILE A 32 -13.73 -10.57 -21.79
CA ILE A 32 -12.84 -10.13 -20.72
C ILE A 32 -12.17 -8.79 -21.08
N TYR A 33 -11.77 -8.58 -22.33
CA TYR A 33 -11.21 -7.32 -22.79
C TYR A 33 -12.22 -6.16 -22.67
N CYS A 34 -13.48 -6.40 -23.03
CA CYS A 34 -14.57 -5.43 -22.84
C CYS A 34 -14.76 -5.11 -21.36
N GLN A 35 -14.81 -6.12 -20.48
CA GLN A 35 -14.86 -5.91 -19.03
C GLN A 35 -13.65 -5.12 -18.53
N ALA A 36 -12.44 -5.45 -18.99
CA ALA A 36 -11.21 -4.78 -18.60
C ALA A 36 -11.21 -3.31 -19.00
N THR A 37 -11.70 -3.01 -20.19
CA THR A 37 -11.79 -1.65 -20.72
C THR A 37 -12.80 -0.81 -19.93
N LEU A 38 -13.95 -1.40 -19.57
CA LEU A 38 -14.94 -0.73 -18.72
C LEU A 38 -14.38 -0.42 -17.33
N ILE A 39 -13.73 -1.41 -16.69
CA ILE A 39 -13.08 -1.21 -15.39
C ILE A 39 -12.01 -0.13 -15.53
N ALA A 40 -11.06 -0.26 -16.47
CA ALA A 40 -9.98 0.71 -16.68
C ALA A 40 -10.48 2.12 -17.00
N LYS A 41 -11.67 2.27 -17.62
CA LYS A 41 -12.28 3.59 -17.84
C LYS A 41 -12.75 4.25 -16.55
N ILE A 42 -13.33 3.46 -15.62
CA ILE A 42 -13.78 3.95 -14.31
C ILE A 42 -12.59 4.17 -13.37
N SER A 43 -11.59 3.29 -13.45
CA SER A 43 -10.45 3.21 -12.54
C SER A 43 -9.11 3.53 -13.22
N SER A 44 -9.09 4.52 -14.10
CA SER A 44 -7.95 4.80 -14.98
C SER A 44 -6.66 5.17 -14.25
N LEU A 45 -6.78 5.56 -12.98
CA LEU A 45 -5.65 5.93 -12.13
C LEU A 45 -4.86 4.71 -11.61
N TYR A 46 -5.49 3.54 -11.50
CA TYR A 46 -4.87 2.37 -10.84
C TYR A 46 -4.97 1.07 -11.64
N ILE A 47 -5.73 1.02 -12.74
CA ILE A 47 -5.82 -0.14 -13.63
C ILE A 47 -5.67 0.30 -15.08
N ARG A 48 -4.90 -0.44 -15.85
CA ARG A 48 -4.67 -0.18 -17.27
C ARG A 48 -4.57 -1.47 -18.08
N VAL A 49 -5.17 -1.48 -19.25
CA VAL A 49 -4.95 -2.53 -20.25
C VAL A 49 -3.68 -2.20 -21.03
N GLU A 50 -2.65 -3.06 -20.93
CA GLU A 50 -1.35 -2.86 -21.59
C GLU A 50 -1.33 -3.43 -23.01
N GLU A 51 -1.89 -4.61 -23.19
CA GLU A 51 -1.78 -5.38 -24.43
C GLU A 51 -3.03 -6.23 -24.62
N TYR A 52 -3.57 -6.26 -25.84
CA TYR A 52 -4.62 -7.17 -26.26
C TYR A 52 -4.28 -7.66 -27.66
N ASN A 53 -4.13 -8.97 -27.81
CA ASN A 53 -3.75 -9.62 -29.05
C ASN A 53 -4.64 -10.86 -29.27
N THR A 54 -5.58 -10.74 -30.19
CA THR A 54 -6.50 -11.81 -30.55
C THR A 54 -5.79 -12.99 -31.24
N LYS A 55 -4.71 -12.73 -32.00
CA LYS A 55 -3.95 -13.79 -32.70
C LYS A 55 -3.16 -14.67 -31.74
N GLU A 56 -2.57 -14.05 -30.72
CA GLU A 56 -1.85 -14.78 -29.66
C GLU A 56 -2.75 -15.21 -28.50
N CYS A 57 -4.05 -14.90 -28.59
CA CYS A 57 -5.04 -15.11 -27.53
C CYS A 57 -4.50 -14.60 -26.18
N LYS A 58 -4.04 -13.34 -26.13
CA LYS A 58 -3.32 -12.76 -25.00
C LYS A 58 -3.88 -11.40 -24.63
N LEU A 59 -4.11 -11.19 -23.32
CA LEU A 59 -4.56 -9.94 -22.73
C LEU A 59 -3.70 -9.65 -21.49
N VAL A 60 -3.12 -8.46 -21.40
CA VAL A 60 -2.29 -8.02 -20.28
C VAL A 60 -2.94 -6.83 -19.59
N ILE A 61 -3.20 -6.98 -18.29
CA ILE A 61 -3.82 -5.95 -17.44
C ILE A 61 -2.85 -5.62 -16.32
N ALA A 62 -2.48 -4.35 -16.22
CA ALA A 62 -1.70 -3.78 -15.14
C ALA A 62 -2.62 -3.22 -14.04
N TYR A 63 -2.21 -3.39 -12.79
CA TYR A 63 -2.87 -2.86 -11.60
C TYR A 63 -1.83 -2.25 -10.65
N TRP A 64 -2.25 -1.42 -9.70
CA TRP A 64 -1.34 -0.67 -8.81
C TRP A 64 -0.32 0.15 -9.59
N LEU A 65 -0.82 1.02 -10.47
CA LEU A 65 0.04 1.87 -11.29
C LEU A 65 0.79 2.86 -10.38
N GLU A 66 2.12 2.90 -10.51
CA GLU A 66 2.95 3.90 -9.85
C GLU A 66 2.69 5.28 -10.46
N GLY A 67 1.67 5.97 -9.95
CA GLY A 67 1.23 7.23 -10.54
C GLY A 67 0.40 8.14 -9.62
N GLY A 68 0.41 7.93 -8.30
CA GLY A 68 -0.44 8.71 -7.39
C GLY A 68 0.12 9.05 -6.00
N GLY A 69 1.31 8.54 -5.62
CA GLY A 69 1.86 8.77 -4.28
C GLY A 69 3.38 8.72 -4.30
N GLY A 70 4.01 9.86 -4.55
CA GLY A 70 5.46 9.96 -4.67
C GLY A 70 5.88 11.10 -5.59
N GLY A 71 5.47 12.32 -5.25
CA GLY A 71 6.04 13.51 -5.84
C GLY A 71 7.53 13.55 -5.57
N GLY A 72 8.33 13.20 -6.58
CA GLY A 72 9.72 13.60 -6.69
C GLY A 72 9.78 15.11 -6.93
N GLY A 73 9.60 15.88 -5.87
CA GLY A 73 9.97 17.29 -5.82
C GLY A 73 11.48 17.40 -5.73
N GLY A 74 12.12 17.58 -6.89
CA GLY A 74 13.52 17.97 -7.04
C GLY A 74 13.59 19.27 -7.83
N SER A 75 13.71 20.37 -7.10
CA SER A 75 13.87 21.76 -7.52
C SER A 75 15.00 22.02 -8.50
N GLY A 76 14.76 22.90 -9.49
CA GLY A 76 15.83 23.59 -10.21
C GLY A 76 15.33 24.45 -11.37
N GLY A 77 15.27 25.77 -11.17
CA GLY A 77 15.50 26.74 -12.25
C GLY A 77 14.28 27.50 -12.78
N SER A 78 14.07 28.69 -12.23
CA SER A 78 13.33 29.79 -12.85
C SER A 78 13.95 30.19 -14.19
N GLY A 79 13.13 30.44 -15.21
CA GLY A 79 13.52 31.23 -16.38
C GLY A 79 12.83 30.82 -17.69
N GLY A 80 12.13 31.77 -18.31
CA GLY A 80 11.93 31.79 -19.77
C GLY A 80 10.55 31.39 -20.29
N GLN A 81 9.74 32.40 -20.62
CA GLN A 81 8.57 32.32 -21.48
C GLN A 81 8.92 31.95 -22.93
N GLN A 82 7.89 31.48 -23.66
CA GLN A 82 7.76 31.36 -25.14
C GLN A 82 8.44 30.18 -25.82
N GLN A 83 7.66 29.13 -26.12
CA GLN A 83 7.35 28.75 -27.51
C GLN A 83 6.27 27.67 -27.56
N SER A 84 5.13 28.07 -28.10
CA SER A 84 3.97 27.25 -28.40
C SER A 84 4.22 26.43 -29.67
N GLN A 85 3.66 25.22 -29.70
CA GLN A 85 3.29 24.45 -30.89
C GLN A 85 4.41 23.72 -31.68
N GLN A 86 5.08 22.72 -31.07
CA GLN A 86 5.61 21.57 -31.84
C GLN A 86 5.98 20.30 -31.04
N GLN A 87 5.56 20.15 -29.77
CA GLN A 87 5.98 19.01 -28.91
C GLN A 87 4.84 18.09 -28.42
N GLN A 88 3.71 17.99 -29.12
CA GLN A 88 2.64 17.04 -28.73
C GLN A 88 2.75 15.63 -29.34
N LYS A 89 3.82 15.29 -30.07
CA LYS A 89 3.95 13.99 -30.76
C LYS A 89 5.04 13.03 -30.27
N GLN A 90 5.74 13.30 -29.15
CA GLN A 90 6.86 12.43 -28.71
C GLN A 90 6.77 11.85 -27.28
N PHE A 91 5.61 11.88 -26.62
CA PHE A 91 5.42 11.24 -25.30
C PHE A 91 4.69 9.88 -25.32
N ARG A 92 4.71 9.15 -26.44
CA ARG A 92 4.08 7.80 -26.54
C ARG A 92 5.04 6.63 -26.77
N SER A 93 6.34 6.77 -26.48
CA SER A 93 7.31 5.67 -26.66
C SER A 93 8.29 5.46 -25.50
N ARG A 94 7.80 5.45 -24.27
CA ARG A 94 8.37 4.57 -23.25
C ARG A 94 7.25 3.66 -22.77
N LYS A 95 7.33 2.38 -23.14
CA LYS A 95 6.42 1.33 -22.66
C LYS A 95 6.62 1.29 -21.14
N GLN A 96 5.83 2.04 -20.38
CA GLN A 96 5.86 2.00 -18.92
C GLN A 96 5.50 0.57 -18.54
N ILE A 97 6.49 -0.18 -18.06
CA ILE A 97 6.28 -1.54 -17.57
C ILE A 97 5.79 -1.38 -16.14
N HIS A 98 4.52 -1.68 -15.90
CA HIS A 98 3.99 -1.67 -14.55
C HIS A 98 4.45 -2.92 -13.79
N HIS A 99 4.87 -2.74 -12.52
CA HIS A 99 5.42 -3.81 -11.69
C HIS A 99 4.41 -4.92 -11.38
N TYR A 100 3.12 -4.57 -11.27
CA TYR A 100 2.04 -5.50 -10.99
C TYR A 100 1.11 -5.64 -12.19
N ARG A 101 1.01 -6.86 -12.71
CA ARG A 101 0.13 -7.17 -13.84
C ARG A 101 -0.25 -8.64 -13.85
N PHE A 102 -1.33 -8.98 -14.52
CA PHE A 102 -1.62 -10.36 -14.88
C PHE A 102 -1.91 -10.47 -16.36
N THR A 103 -1.47 -11.58 -16.93
CA THR A 103 -1.64 -11.94 -18.34
C THR A 103 -2.65 -13.06 -18.42
N ILE A 104 -3.75 -12.83 -19.10
CA ILE A 104 -4.71 -13.86 -19.49
C ILE A 104 -4.27 -14.34 -20.86
N TYR A 105 -4.00 -15.62 -21.00
CA TYR A 105 -3.52 -16.19 -22.25
C TYR A 105 -4.13 -17.55 -22.54
N GLY A 106 -4.25 -17.85 -23.83
CA GLY A 106 -4.47 -19.19 -24.29
C GLY A 106 -3.17 -20.01 -24.29
N ASP A 107 -3.14 -21.15 -23.61
CA ASP A 107 -2.06 -22.11 -23.78
C ASP A 107 -1.97 -22.55 -25.25
N LYS A 108 -0.73 -22.62 -25.74
CA LYS A 108 -0.38 -23.07 -27.10
C LYS A 108 0.01 -24.55 -27.11
N THR A 109 0.38 -25.11 -25.96
CA THR A 109 0.80 -26.52 -25.83
C THR A 109 -0.39 -27.46 -25.79
N ASP A 110 -1.51 -27.01 -25.23
CA ASP A 110 -2.78 -27.71 -25.21
C ASP A 110 -3.86 -26.85 -25.90
N PRO A 111 -4.22 -27.16 -27.17
CA PRO A 111 -5.22 -26.40 -27.90
C PRO A 111 -6.63 -26.53 -27.32
N HIS A 112 -6.89 -27.56 -26.50
CA HIS A 112 -8.17 -27.77 -25.83
C HIS A 112 -8.24 -27.10 -24.46
N SER A 113 -7.15 -26.47 -24.00
CA SER A 113 -7.13 -25.81 -22.71
C SER A 113 -8.01 -24.55 -22.69
N THR A 114 -8.62 -24.30 -21.54
CA THR A 114 -9.26 -23.02 -21.24
C THR A 114 -8.21 -21.89 -21.13
N LEU A 115 -8.68 -20.64 -21.04
CA LEU A 115 -7.84 -19.48 -20.78
C LEU A 115 -7.15 -19.61 -19.41
N ARG A 116 -5.85 -19.28 -19.36
CA ARG A 116 -5.03 -19.31 -18.14
C ARG A 116 -4.64 -17.91 -17.71
N VAL A 117 -4.36 -17.74 -16.43
CA VAL A 117 -3.87 -16.47 -15.85
C VAL A 117 -2.46 -16.67 -15.34
N LYS A 118 -1.55 -15.82 -15.79
CA LYS A 118 -0.19 -15.70 -15.25
C LYS A 118 -0.03 -14.34 -14.59
N HIS A 119 0.27 -14.35 -13.31
CA HIS A 119 0.51 -13.14 -12.54
C HIS A 119 1.99 -12.74 -12.57
N HIS A 120 2.23 -11.44 -12.50
CA HIS A 120 3.54 -10.85 -12.30
C HIS A 120 3.45 -9.80 -11.18
N PRO A 121 4.22 -9.92 -10.09
CA PRO A 121 5.16 -11.02 -9.76
C PRO A 121 4.50 -12.41 -9.66
N SER A 122 5.24 -13.51 -9.71
CA SER A 122 4.64 -14.83 -9.50
C SER A 122 4.28 -15.03 -8.02
N GLY A 123 3.21 -15.77 -7.71
CA GLY A 123 2.81 -16.10 -6.35
C GLY A 123 2.15 -17.48 -6.30
N SER A 124 2.36 -18.21 -5.19
CA SER A 124 1.98 -19.63 -5.07
C SER A 124 0.47 -19.85 -4.97
N GLU A 125 -0.25 -18.94 -4.29
CA GLU A 125 -1.68 -19.06 -3.98
C GLU A 125 -2.55 -18.05 -4.77
N LEU A 126 -2.06 -17.58 -5.92
CA LEU A 126 -2.80 -16.61 -6.72
C LEU A 126 -4.02 -17.25 -7.41
N PRO A 127 -5.12 -16.49 -7.54
CA PRO A 127 -6.34 -17.00 -8.15
C PRO A 127 -6.09 -17.37 -9.62
N LYS A 128 -6.64 -18.51 -10.00
CA LYS A 128 -6.69 -19.00 -11.38
C LYS A 128 -8.03 -18.58 -11.99
N LEU A 129 -8.12 -18.61 -13.32
CA LEU A 129 -9.42 -18.41 -13.97
C LEU A 129 -10.31 -19.60 -13.61
N ASP A 130 -11.36 -19.33 -12.85
CA ASP A 130 -12.43 -20.29 -12.63
C ASP A 130 -13.38 -20.30 -13.83
N GLN A 131 -14.18 -21.36 -13.98
CA GLN A 131 -15.17 -21.48 -15.07
C GLN A 131 -16.23 -20.36 -15.01
N SER A 132 -16.37 -19.68 -13.85
CA SER A 132 -17.21 -18.50 -13.66
C SER A 132 -16.48 -17.21 -14.07
N PHE A 133 -16.55 -16.88 -15.37
CA PHE A 133 -15.90 -15.72 -16.00
C PHE A 133 -16.32 -14.37 -15.40
N SER A 134 -15.57 -13.84 -14.43
CA SER A 134 -15.65 -12.42 -14.08
C SER A 134 -14.27 -11.83 -13.79
N LEU A 135 -13.87 -10.89 -14.64
CA LEU A 135 -12.60 -10.18 -14.46
C LEU A 135 -12.55 -9.43 -13.12
N GLN A 136 -13.68 -8.87 -12.69
CA GLN A 136 -13.79 -8.12 -11.45
C GLN A 136 -13.51 -9.00 -10.22
N ARG A 137 -14.02 -10.24 -10.19
CA ARG A 137 -13.74 -11.18 -9.10
C ARG A 137 -12.27 -11.59 -9.09
N LEU A 138 -11.72 -11.95 -10.26
CA LEU A 138 -10.31 -12.29 -10.39
C LEU A 138 -9.41 -11.14 -9.90
N LEU A 139 -9.72 -9.92 -10.30
CA LEU A 139 -8.99 -8.72 -9.89
C LEU A 139 -9.09 -8.49 -8.37
N ASN A 140 -10.29 -8.57 -7.80
CA ASN A 140 -10.50 -8.39 -6.36
C ASN A 140 -9.76 -9.45 -5.54
N GLU A 141 -9.87 -10.72 -5.91
CA GLU A 141 -9.16 -11.82 -5.23
C GLU A 141 -7.64 -11.65 -5.34
N THR A 142 -7.16 -11.21 -6.51
CA THR A 142 -5.73 -10.92 -6.73
C THR A 142 -5.26 -9.78 -5.85
N ILE A 143 -5.97 -8.64 -5.84
CA ILE A 143 -5.61 -7.47 -5.03
C ILE A 143 -5.63 -7.82 -3.55
N LEU A 144 -6.67 -8.51 -3.07
CA LEU A 144 -6.77 -8.94 -1.67
C LEU A 144 -5.61 -9.87 -1.29
N PHE A 145 -5.25 -10.82 -2.15
CA PHE A 145 -4.09 -11.67 -1.93
C PHE A 145 -2.80 -10.86 -1.83
N ARG A 146 -2.57 -9.91 -2.74
CA ARG A 146 -1.40 -9.02 -2.68
C ARG A 146 -1.36 -8.13 -1.46
N CYS A 147 -2.51 -7.62 -1.02
CA CYS A 147 -2.61 -6.86 0.22
C CYS A 147 -2.19 -7.72 1.42
N ARG A 148 -2.60 -9.00 1.47
CA ARG A 148 -2.15 -9.94 2.53
C ARG A 148 -0.64 -10.15 2.48
N GLU A 149 -0.07 -10.37 1.30
CA GLU A 149 1.38 -10.54 1.14
C GLU A 149 2.16 -9.30 1.62
N ARG A 150 1.75 -8.11 1.19
CA ARG A 150 2.36 -6.83 1.60
C ARG A 150 2.23 -6.61 3.11
N LEU A 151 1.07 -6.93 3.68
CA LEU A 151 0.84 -6.81 5.11
C LEU A 151 1.72 -7.79 5.90
N LEU A 152 1.87 -9.03 5.42
CA LEU A 152 2.76 -10.03 6.03
C LEU A 152 4.23 -9.59 5.96
N GLN A 153 4.65 -8.98 4.86
CA GLN A 153 5.99 -8.38 4.75
C GLN A 153 6.19 -7.26 5.78
N ALA A 154 5.22 -6.35 5.91
CA ALA A 154 5.26 -5.29 6.92
C ALA A 154 5.30 -5.86 8.34
N GLN A 155 4.49 -6.89 8.63
CA GLN A 155 4.51 -7.59 9.92
C GLN A 155 5.89 -8.15 10.22
N ASN A 156 6.50 -8.90 9.29
CA ASN A 156 7.82 -9.50 9.49
C ASN A 156 8.90 -8.43 9.73
N LEU A 157 8.80 -7.27 9.09
CA LEU A 157 9.71 -6.15 9.32
C LEU A 157 9.53 -5.57 10.73
N LEU A 158 8.28 -5.42 11.17
CA LEU A 158 7.96 -4.88 12.48
C LEU A 158 8.33 -5.85 13.60
N GLU A 159 8.11 -7.14 13.43
CA GLU A 159 8.54 -8.16 14.40
C GLU A 159 10.07 -8.18 14.57
N ARG A 160 10.83 -7.80 13.52
CA ARG A 160 12.28 -7.63 13.62
C ARG A 160 12.69 -6.32 14.29
N SER A 161 11.87 -5.28 14.22
CA SER A 161 12.17 -3.96 14.80
C SER A 161 11.60 -3.78 16.21
N GLN A 162 10.61 -4.57 16.62
CA GLN A 162 9.97 -4.46 17.92
C GLN A 162 10.71 -5.31 18.98
N PRO A 163 10.79 -4.85 20.24
CA PRO A 163 11.23 -5.67 21.36
C PRO A 163 10.24 -6.81 21.61
N LYS A 164 10.75 -7.90 22.19
CA LYS A 164 10.12 -9.24 22.18
C LYS A 164 8.77 -9.43 22.91
N PRO A 165 8.16 -8.50 23.67
CA PRO A 165 6.77 -8.69 24.11
C PRO A 165 5.71 -8.17 23.13
N ALA A 166 6.06 -7.45 22.06
CA ALA A 166 5.07 -6.88 21.14
C ALA A 166 4.42 -7.95 20.24
N LYS A 167 3.25 -8.46 20.64
CA LYS A 167 2.46 -9.37 19.79
C LYS A 167 1.66 -8.56 18.77
N ILE A 168 2.09 -8.60 17.51
CA ILE A 168 1.34 -7.99 16.42
C ILE A 168 0.10 -8.85 16.13
N THR A 169 -1.09 -8.25 16.23
CA THR A 169 -2.35 -8.93 15.94
C THR A 169 -2.84 -8.54 14.57
N ARG A 170 -3.24 -9.55 13.78
CA ARG A 170 -3.97 -9.35 12.52
C ARG A 170 -5.43 -9.15 12.87
N SER A 171 -5.99 -8.00 12.50
CA SER A 171 -7.40 -7.69 12.68
C SER A 171 -8.08 -7.53 11.32
N GLY A 172 -9.28 -8.12 11.21
CA GLY A 172 -10.17 -7.92 10.07
C GLY A 172 -10.10 -9.01 8.98
N HIS A 173 -11.28 -9.54 8.62
CA HIS A 173 -11.46 -10.43 7.46
C HIS A 173 -11.63 -9.65 6.14
N CYS A 174 -12.21 -8.44 6.20
CA CYS A 174 -12.49 -7.58 5.02
C CYS A 174 -11.52 -6.40 4.87
N LEU A 175 -11.12 -5.75 5.98
CA LEU A 175 -10.13 -4.67 5.98
C LEU A 175 -8.88 -5.20 6.70
N LEU A 176 -7.98 -5.80 5.93
CA LEU A 176 -6.77 -6.43 6.48
C LEU A 176 -5.92 -5.36 7.16
N SER A 177 -5.78 -5.46 8.48
CA SER A 177 -4.99 -4.53 9.28
C SER A 177 -4.12 -5.25 10.30
N LEU A 178 -2.97 -4.68 10.61
CA LEU A 178 -2.14 -5.07 11.74
C LEU A 178 -2.31 -4.03 12.83
N THR A 179 -2.48 -4.51 14.06
CA THR A 179 -2.43 -3.66 15.23
C THR A 179 -1.14 -3.97 15.97
N CYS A 180 -0.30 -2.95 16.11
CA CYS A 180 0.96 -3.02 16.82
C CYS A 180 0.87 -2.14 18.08
N PRO A 181 0.85 -2.73 19.28
CA PRO A 181 0.84 -1.95 20.51
C PRO A 181 2.19 -1.22 20.64
N LEU A 182 2.16 0.10 20.75
CA LEU A 182 3.37 0.90 20.93
C LEU A 182 3.80 0.94 22.40
N ILE A 183 2.85 0.97 23.33
CA ILE A 183 3.10 0.80 24.76
C ILE A 183 3.07 -0.70 25.08
N LEU A 184 4.13 -1.20 25.70
CA LEU A 184 4.31 -2.64 26.01
C LEU A 184 3.67 -3.05 27.35
N THR A 185 2.89 -2.17 27.98
CA THR A 185 2.16 -2.47 29.22
C THR A 185 0.80 -3.10 28.93
N GLU A 186 0.29 -3.89 29.87
CA GLU A 186 -0.97 -4.64 29.75
C GLU A 186 -2.21 -3.76 29.49
N GLU A 187 -2.14 -2.46 29.77
CA GLU A 187 -3.22 -1.48 29.56
C GLU A 187 -3.10 -0.71 28.23
N CYS A 188 -2.68 -1.35 27.13
CA CYS A 188 -2.61 -0.66 25.83
C CYS A 188 -4.02 -0.48 25.25
N ILE A 189 -4.48 0.77 25.13
CA ILE A 189 -5.76 1.11 24.51
C ILE A 189 -5.60 1.01 22.98
N THR A 190 -6.63 0.54 22.27
CA THR A 190 -6.62 0.44 20.80
C THR A 190 -6.29 1.76 20.09
N ALA A 191 -6.69 2.90 20.69
CA ALA A 191 -6.40 4.25 20.18
C ALA A 191 -4.91 4.66 20.29
N GLU A 192 -4.12 3.94 21.08
CA GLU A 192 -2.68 4.12 21.28
C GLU A 192 -1.86 3.07 20.50
N ALA A 193 -2.53 2.15 19.81
CA ALA A 193 -1.87 1.19 18.95
C ALA A 193 -1.61 1.79 17.56
N LEU A 194 -0.49 1.38 16.97
CA LEU A 194 -0.19 1.62 15.57
C LEU A 194 -1.02 0.66 14.72
N ILE A 195 -1.96 1.22 13.97
CA ILE A 195 -2.77 0.50 13.00
C ILE A 195 -2.08 0.61 11.64
N ILE A 196 -1.85 -0.53 11.01
CA ILE A 196 -1.20 -0.63 9.70
C ILE A 196 -2.16 -1.32 8.75
N SER A 197 -2.40 -0.72 7.61
CA SER A 197 -3.31 -1.22 6.58
C SER A 197 -2.66 -1.09 5.21
N VAL A 198 -3.19 -1.79 4.20
CA VAL A 198 -2.72 -1.65 2.82
C VAL A 198 -3.81 -1.01 1.99
N ASN A 199 -3.46 0.04 1.25
CA ASN A 199 -4.33 0.65 0.28
C ASN A 199 -4.57 -0.32 -0.89
N THR A 200 -5.81 -0.72 -1.12
CA THR A 200 -6.20 -1.66 -2.18
C THR A 200 -6.01 -1.11 -3.59
N PHE A 201 -5.97 0.22 -3.77
CA PHE A 201 -5.83 0.88 -5.07
C PHE A 201 -4.37 1.05 -5.51
N PHE A 202 -3.47 1.33 -4.57
CA PHE A 202 -2.05 1.60 -4.88
C PHE A 202 -1.09 0.54 -4.33
N GLY A 203 -1.56 -0.36 -3.47
CA GLY A 203 -0.72 -1.36 -2.81
C GLY A 203 0.23 -0.79 -1.76
N THR A 204 0.06 0.49 -1.40
CA THR A 204 0.89 1.17 -0.39
C THR A 204 0.45 0.78 1.02
N VAL A 205 1.43 0.58 1.90
CA VAL A 205 1.21 0.40 3.33
C VAL A 205 0.97 1.77 3.97
N ASN A 206 -0.09 1.86 4.76
CA ASN A 206 -0.51 3.07 5.47
C ASN A 206 -0.48 2.81 6.98
N CYS A 207 -0.03 3.79 7.74
CA CYS A 207 0.14 3.74 9.19
C CYS A 207 -0.71 4.83 9.84
N ARG A 208 -1.38 4.48 10.93
CA ARG A 208 -2.20 5.42 11.68
C ARG A 208 -2.12 5.14 13.17
N VAL A 209 -2.02 6.20 13.97
CA VAL A 209 -2.24 6.16 15.42
C VAL A 209 -3.36 7.16 15.71
N GLU A 210 -4.45 6.70 16.33
CA GLU A 210 -5.64 7.55 16.52
C GLU A 210 -5.36 8.71 17.47
N THR A 211 -4.60 8.47 18.53
CA THR A 211 -4.25 9.48 19.54
C THR A 211 -3.34 10.59 19.00
N LEU A 212 -2.40 10.28 18.09
CA LEU A 212 -1.38 11.23 17.63
C LEU A 212 -1.78 12.06 16.40
N GLY A 213 -2.84 11.67 15.69
CA GLY A 213 -3.27 12.35 14.46
C GLY A 213 -2.23 12.23 13.32
N ARG A 214 -2.08 13.30 12.52
CA ARG A 214 -1.09 13.37 11.43
C ARG A 214 0.23 13.92 11.97
N ARG A 215 1.30 13.11 11.89
CA ARG A 215 2.66 13.46 12.32
C ARG A 215 3.67 13.08 11.24
N ASP A 216 4.78 13.80 11.18
CA ASP A 216 5.82 13.57 10.19
C ASP A 216 6.53 12.22 10.40
N GLU A 217 6.62 11.76 11.64
CA GLU A 217 7.16 10.45 12.00
C GLU A 217 6.32 9.29 11.43
N ILE A 218 4.99 9.46 11.38
CA ILE A 218 4.08 8.47 10.79
C ILE A 218 4.28 8.45 9.26
N ASN A 219 4.37 9.62 8.63
CA ASN A 219 4.61 9.73 7.19
C ASN A 219 5.98 9.13 6.81
N GLU A 220 7.01 9.35 7.62
CA GLU A 220 8.32 8.76 7.38
C GLU A 220 8.32 7.25 7.60
N LEU A 221 7.58 6.75 8.59
CA LEU A 221 7.38 5.31 8.80
C LEU A 221 6.68 4.67 7.58
N GLU A 222 5.64 5.30 7.04
CA GLU A 222 4.97 4.84 5.81
C GLU A 222 5.95 4.78 4.64
N LYS A 223 6.80 5.80 4.45
CA LYS A 223 7.82 5.79 3.39
C LYS A 223 8.82 4.65 3.57
N GLN A 224 9.31 4.44 4.79
CA GLN A 224 10.27 3.37 5.08
C GLN A 224 9.66 1.98 4.87
N LEU A 225 8.39 1.77 5.22
CA LEU A 225 7.68 0.50 5.00
C LEU A 225 7.38 0.23 3.51
N ASN A 226 7.19 1.28 2.71
CA ASN A 226 6.95 1.17 1.26
C ASN A 226 8.24 1.16 0.42
N ALA A 227 9.39 1.50 1.00
CA ALA A 227 10.67 1.51 0.31
C ALA A 227 11.10 0.10 -0.14
N ALA A 228 11.77 0.01 -1.29
CA ALA A 228 12.30 -1.26 -1.81
C ALA A 228 13.34 -1.91 -0.87
N SER A 229 14.06 -1.08 -0.11
CA SER A 229 15.05 -1.49 0.90
C SER A 229 14.77 -0.79 2.23
N PRO A 230 13.91 -1.35 3.11
CA PRO A 230 13.59 -0.75 4.39
C PRO A 230 14.78 -0.82 5.35
N SER A 231 15.14 0.30 5.98
CA SER A 231 16.16 0.31 7.02
C SER A 231 15.53 0.01 8.38
N ILE A 232 15.81 -1.19 8.91
CA ILE A 232 15.29 -1.62 10.22
C ILE A 232 15.69 -0.61 11.31
N LYS A 233 16.92 -0.07 11.27
CA LYS A 233 17.40 0.92 12.26
C LYS A 233 16.56 2.19 12.29
N ILE A 234 16.19 2.70 11.11
CA ILE A 234 15.35 3.91 11.00
C ILE A 234 13.94 3.59 11.52
N ILE A 235 13.39 2.43 11.16
CA ILE A 235 12.09 1.98 11.65
C ILE A 235 12.08 1.87 13.18
N VAL A 236 13.12 1.29 13.79
CA VAL A 236 13.26 1.22 15.25
C VAL A 236 13.25 2.62 15.87
N ASN A 237 14.09 3.53 15.37
CA ASN A 237 14.17 4.90 15.89
C ASN A 237 12.82 5.65 15.75
N LEU A 238 12.10 5.45 14.64
CA LEU A 238 10.78 6.03 14.43
C LEU A 238 9.74 5.44 15.39
N LEU A 239 9.80 4.13 15.64
CA LEU A 239 8.90 3.48 16.61
C LEU A 239 9.19 3.97 18.03
N ASP A 240 10.46 4.07 18.44
CA ASP A 240 10.86 4.64 19.73
C ASP A 240 10.37 6.09 19.88
N ARG A 241 10.52 6.88 18.82
CA ARG A 241 10.00 8.24 18.77
C ARG A 241 8.48 8.29 18.94
N LEU A 242 7.74 7.42 18.25
CA LEU A 242 6.29 7.33 18.38
C LEU A 242 5.88 6.90 19.79
N ARG A 243 6.62 6.00 20.44
CA ARG A 243 6.36 5.62 21.84
C ARG A 243 6.46 6.81 22.79
N ILE A 244 7.54 7.60 22.67
CA ILE A 244 7.71 8.83 23.47
C ILE A 244 6.53 9.78 23.25
N LEU A 245 6.13 10.00 21.99
CA LEU A 245 5.03 10.90 21.69
C LEU A 245 3.69 10.44 22.30
N ILE A 246 3.41 9.13 22.31
CA ILE A 246 2.20 8.60 22.96
C ILE A 246 2.30 8.73 24.47
N LEU A 247 3.45 8.45 25.08
CA LEU A 247 3.66 8.63 26.51
C LEU A 247 3.44 10.10 26.91
N MET A 248 3.96 11.04 26.12
CA MET A 248 3.72 12.47 26.31
C MET A 248 2.22 12.83 26.25
N GLU A 249 1.46 12.30 25.29
CA GLU A 249 0.01 12.50 25.21
C GLU A 249 -0.72 11.87 26.41
N ARG A 250 -0.33 10.68 26.85
CA ARG A 250 -0.90 10.01 28.03
C ARG A 250 -0.64 10.81 29.31
N LEU A 251 0.58 11.33 29.48
CA LEU A 251 0.95 12.23 30.57
C LEU A 251 0.12 13.51 30.53
N GLN A 252 -0.03 14.13 29.36
CA GLN A 252 -0.85 15.32 29.22
C GLN A 252 -2.30 15.08 29.65
N ARG A 253 -2.91 13.97 29.23
CA ARG A 253 -4.27 13.60 29.63
C ARG A 253 -4.38 13.33 31.13
N ALA A 254 -3.40 12.64 31.73
CA ALA A 254 -3.38 12.37 33.16
C ALA A 254 -3.25 13.67 34.00
N ILE A 255 -2.53 14.67 33.48
CA ILE A 255 -2.25 15.92 34.19
C ILE A 255 -3.43 16.88 34.19
N VAL A 256 -4.37 16.76 33.25
CA VAL A 256 -5.65 17.51 33.34
C VAL A 256 -6.41 17.21 34.65
N GLY A 257 -6.20 16.03 35.24
CA GLY A 257 -6.75 15.68 36.55
C GLY A 257 -5.94 16.17 37.76
N LEU A 258 -4.72 16.69 37.55
CA LEU A 258 -3.82 17.17 38.61
C LEU A 258 -3.89 18.69 38.73
N GLN A 259 -3.75 19.24 39.94
CA GLN A 259 -3.69 20.69 40.19
C GLN A 259 -2.32 21.27 39.80
N VAL A 260 -1.96 21.16 38.53
CA VAL A 260 -0.62 21.47 38.02
C VAL A 260 -0.74 22.21 36.69
N ASN A 261 -0.08 23.36 36.58
CA ASN A 261 -0.06 24.15 35.36
C ASN A 261 1.07 23.67 34.44
N LYS A 262 0.74 23.36 33.18
CA LYS A 262 1.74 23.11 32.13
C LYS A 262 2.36 24.44 31.71
N LEU A 263 3.67 24.56 31.84
CA LEU A 263 4.40 25.73 31.36
C LEU A 263 4.74 25.55 29.88
N ASN A 264 4.45 26.55 29.07
CA ASN A 264 4.92 26.60 27.68
C ASN A 264 6.45 26.77 27.64
N ASP A 265 7.10 26.33 26.57
CA ASP A 265 8.56 26.43 26.42
C ASP A 265 9.09 27.86 26.65
N ASN A 266 8.32 28.89 26.29
CA ASN A 266 8.67 30.31 26.51
C ASN A 266 8.65 30.72 28.00
N GLN A 267 7.74 30.15 28.80
CA GLN A 267 7.68 30.39 30.25
C GLN A 267 8.74 29.56 30.98
N ALA A 268 8.98 28.33 30.50
CA ALA A 268 10.08 27.49 30.95
C ALA A 268 11.46 28.12 30.67
N LEU A 269 11.66 28.78 29.52
CA LEU A 269 12.91 29.46 29.16
C LEU A 269 13.29 30.59 30.15
N SER A 270 12.29 31.26 30.73
CA SER A 270 12.50 32.31 31.74
C SER A 270 13.01 31.74 33.07
N LEU A 271 12.57 30.51 33.41
CA LEU A 271 13.00 29.73 34.58
C LEU A 271 14.32 28.96 34.32
N ALA A 272 14.52 28.56 33.06
CA ALA A 272 15.68 27.84 32.54
C ALA A 272 16.98 28.63 32.50
N ASN A 273 16.94 29.96 32.67
CA ASN A 273 18.16 30.76 32.81
C ASN A 273 19.07 30.29 33.97
N LYS A 274 18.55 29.42 34.86
CA LYS A 274 19.30 28.72 35.93
C LYS A 274 19.68 27.26 35.62
N LEU A 275 19.21 26.67 34.52
CA LEU A 275 19.42 25.27 34.12
C LEU A 275 20.14 25.22 32.76
N THR A 276 21.44 24.92 32.81
CA THR A 276 22.40 25.10 31.71
C THR A 276 22.19 24.20 30.49
N THR A 277 21.38 23.14 30.58
CA THR A 277 21.08 22.24 29.44
C THR A 277 19.68 21.66 29.56
N LEU A 278 18.83 21.94 28.58
CA LEU A 278 17.42 21.57 28.59
C LEU A 278 17.08 20.80 27.30
N PRO A 279 16.79 19.47 27.38
CA PRO A 279 16.58 18.61 26.22
C PRO A 279 15.26 18.89 25.49
N LYS A 280 15.18 18.41 24.24
CA LYS A 280 14.12 18.74 23.28
C LYS A 280 12.74 18.15 23.64
N ASP A 281 12.71 16.98 24.27
CA ASP A 281 11.46 16.33 24.69
C ASP A 281 11.31 16.47 26.19
N ARG A 282 10.56 17.48 26.61
CA ARG A 282 10.31 17.74 28.02
C ARG A 282 8.90 18.24 28.23
N SER A 283 8.37 17.91 29.39
CA SER A 283 7.18 18.56 29.90
C SER A 283 7.53 19.16 31.26
N ILE A 284 7.33 20.47 31.38
CA ILE A 284 7.62 21.23 32.60
C ILE A 284 6.28 21.62 33.24
N PHE A 285 6.19 21.31 34.53
CA PHE A 285 4.97 21.41 35.30
C PHE A 285 5.20 22.25 36.56
N GLN A 286 4.30 23.19 36.84
CA GLN A 286 4.31 24.02 38.05
C GLN A 286 3.13 23.65 38.94
N PHE A 287 3.39 23.40 40.23
CA PHE A 287 2.34 23.09 41.20
C PHE A 287 1.52 24.34 41.53
N ILE A 288 0.19 24.24 41.49
CA ILE A 288 -0.71 25.39 41.74
C ILE A 288 -0.62 25.90 43.19
N ARG A 289 -0.18 25.04 44.13
CA ARG A 289 -0.09 25.39 45.56
C ARG A 289 1.28 25.91 45.99
N GLU A 290 2.33 25.67 45.19
CA GLU A 290 3.69 26.06 45.53
C GLU A 290 4.45 26.54 44.28
N ASP A 291 4.50 27.88 44.09
CA ASP A 291 5.09 28.53 42.91
C ASP A 291 6.60 28.35 42.73
N GLN A 292 7.26 27.72 43.71
CA GLN A 292 8.71 27.52 43.71
C GLN A 292 9.13 26.12 43.28
N PHE A 293 8.20 25.17 43.16
CA PHE A 293 8.52 23.80 42.77
C PHE A 293 8.09 23.52 41.33
N TYR A 294 9.06 23.06 40.53
CA TYR A 294 8.88 22.69 39.14
C TYR A 294 9.22 21.21 38.98
N LEU A 295 8.34 20.47 38.34
CA LEU A 295 8.61 19.10 37.92
C LEU A 295 9.04 19.10 36.46
N VAL A 296 10.30 18.80 36.22
CA VAL A 296 10.86 18.61 34.88
C VAL A 296 10.96 17.12 34.65
N ASN A 297 10.08 16.58 33.81
CA ASN A 297 10.19 15.18 33.43
C ASN A 297 11.13 15.05 32.22
N TYR A 298 12.19 14.28 32.40
CA TYR A 298 13.14 13.89 31.36
C TYR A 298 12.83 12.45 30.96
N GLU A 299 12.28 12.23 29.78
CA GLU A 299 12.20 10.86 29.24
C GLU A 299 13.54 10.52 28.57
N ILE A 300 14.41 9.83 29.32
CA ILE A 300 15.62 9.19 28.81
C ILE A 300 15.25 7.72 28.56
N PHE A 301 15.21 7.31 27.29
CA PHE A 301 15.27 5.91 26.88
C PHE A 301 16.38 5.73 25.85
#